data_AF-A0A2T2TDM3-F1
#
_entry.id   AF-A0A2T2TDM3-F1
#
_cell.length_a   1.000
_cell.length_b   1.000
_cell.length_c   1.000
_cell.angle_alpha   90.00
_cell.angle_beta   90.00
_cell.angle_gamma   90.00
#
_symmetry.space_group_name_H-M   'P 1'
#
loop_
_entity.id
_entity.type
_entity.pdbx_description
1 polymer ?
#
loop_
_entity_poly.entity_id
_entity_poly.type
_entity_poly.pdbx_seq_one_letter_code
_entity_poly.pdbx_strand_id
1 'polypeptide(L)'
;MSSYRNTPTEWRFERSSTFESLKEIVEAAQQFALRVFTDEDAAHRFVLATSEAVTNAIEHGNASNPDKQVTTAFYVRSDRVEATVTDEGEGFDPADVDDPLKESHLTRTHGRGVYIMHQAADQVTYEAEGCRD
;
A
#
# COMPACT_ATOMS: atom_id res chain seq x y z
N MET A 1 36.32 -8.60 -0.76
CA MET A 1 35.42 -7.57 -1.32
C MET A 1 34.01 -8.16 -1.40
N SER A 2 33.13 -7.77 -0.48
CA SER A 2 31.75 -7.38 -0.77
C SER A 2 31.08 -7.17 0.59
N SER A 3 31.06 -5.91 1.03
CA SER A 3 30.28 -5.48 2.19
C SER A 3 28.81 -5.58 1.81
N TYR A 4 28.14 -6.66 2.22
CA TYR A 4 26.69 -6.70 2.23
C TYR A 4 26.22 -5.52 3.09
N ARG A 5 25.59 -4.52 2.46
CA ARG A 5 24.81 -3.54 3.21
C ARG A 5 23.74 -4.36 3.91
N ASN A 6 23.78 -4.37 5.24
CA ASN A 6 22.80 -5.03 6.09
C ASN A 6 21.49 -4.23 6.02
N THR A 7 20.86 -4.19 4.84
CA THR A 7 19.59 -3.51 4.62
C THR A 7 18.54 -4.35 5.34
N PRO A 8 17.78 -3.77 6.30
CA PRO A 8 16.69 -4.50 6.93
C PRO A 8 15.75 -5.03 5.86
N THR A 9 15.50 -6.33 5.86
CA THR A 9 14.63 -7.00 4.88
C THR A 9 13.15 -6.74 5.16
N GLU A 10 12.82 -6.08 6.28
CA GLU A 10 11.48 -5.78 6.72
C GLU A 10 11.41 -4.42 7.45
N TRP A 11 10.46 -3.59 7.07
CA TRP A 11 10.06 -2.37 7.78
C TRP A 11 8.58 -2.50 8.14
N ARG A 12 8.23 -2.52 9.42
CA ARG A 12 6.83 -2.61 9.87
C ARG A 12 6.52 -1.50 10.86
N PHE A 13 5.35 -0.90 10.71
CA PHE A 13 4.87 0.14 11.61
C PHE A 13 3.35 0.14 11.67
N GLU A 14 2.84 0.59 12.81
CA GLU A 14 1.43 0.78 13.09
C GLU A 14 1.20 2.25 13.40
N ARG A 15 0.14 2.82 12.82
CA ARG A 15 -0.21 4.23 12.98
C ARG A 15 -1.71 4.40 13.08
N SER A 16 -2.13 5.46 13.75
CA SER A 16 -3.55 5.85 13.81
C SER A 16 -4.06 6.25 12.43
N SER A 17 -5.32 5.98 12.16
CA SER A 17 -5.94 6.19 10.85
C SER A 17 -6.22 7.67 10.57
N THR A 18 -5.14 8.42 10.32
CA THR A 18 -5.13 9.87 10.16
C THR A 18 -4.33 10.31 8.93
N PHE A 19 -4.63 11.50 8.41
CA PHE A 19 -3.88 12.07 7.28
C PHE A 19 -2.40 12.38 7.61
N GLU A 20 -2.08 12.63 8.88
CA GLU A 20 -0.69 12.78 9.33
C GLU A 20 0.05 11.46 9.17
N SER A 21 -0.56 10.36 9.62
CA SER A 21 -0.02 9.02 9.46
C SER A 21 0.14 8.61 7.99
N LEU A 22 -0.77 8.99 7.10
CA LEU A 22 -0.59 8.78 5.66
C LEU A 22 0.74 9.36 5.16
N LYS A 23 1.07 10.61 5.54
CA LYS A 23 2.33 11.25 5.13
C LYS A 23 3.54 10.51 5.66
N GLU A 24 3.54 10.13 6.94
CA GLU A 24 4.64 9.39 7.54
C GLU A 24 4.88 8.06 6.84
N ILE A 25 3.82 7.34 6.49
CA ILE A 25 3.90 6.04 5.82
C ILE A 25 4.43 6.21 4.39
N VAL A 26 3.98 7.24 3.66
CA VAL A 26 4.46 7.54 2.29
C VAL A 26 5.94 7.95 2.31
N GLU A 27 6.36 8.76 3.28
CA GLU A 27 7.77 9.11 3.46
C GLU A 27 8.61 7.86 3.78
N ALA A 28 8.11 6.97 4.64
CA ALA A 28 8.76 5.70 4.91
C ALA A 28 8.87 4.82 3.65
N ALA A 29 7.83 4.77 2.82
CA ALA A 29 7.84 4.05 1.55
C ALA A 29 8.88 4.62 0.57
N GLN A 30 9.00 5.94 0.47
CA GLN A 30 10.04 6.60 -0.34
C GLN A 30 11.44 6.23 0.15
N GLN A 31 11.66 6.31 1.47
CA GLN A 31 12.93 5.96 2.09
C GLN A 31 13.31 4.50 1.92
N PHE A 32 12.33 3.60 1.98
CA PHE A 32 12.51 2.18 1.69
C PHE A 32 12.84 1.97 0.21
N ALA A 33 12.07 2.60 -0.69
CA ALA A 33 12.24 2.44 -2.12
C ALA A 33 13.63 2.88 -2.61
N LEU A 34 14.13 4.03 -2.12
CA LEU A 34 15.48 4.52 -2.40
C LEU A 34 16.60 3.57 -1.97
N ARG A 35 16.34 2.69 -1.00
CA ARG A 35 17.32 1.70 -0.51
C ARG A 35 17.28 0.39 -1.28
N VAL A 36 16.14 0.05 -1.86
CA VAL A 36 15.86 -1.29 -2.41
C VAL A 36 15.86 -1.29 -3.92
N PHE A 37 15.27 -0.28 -4.57
CA PHE A 37 15.16 -0.22 -6.01
C PHE A 37 16.34 0.56 -6.61
N THR A 38 16.92 0.01 -7.68
CA THR A 38 17.87 0.72 -8.54
C THR A 38 17.18 1.42 -9.71
N ASP A 39 15.99 0.96 -10.06
CA ASP A 39 15.15 1.53 -11.13
C ASP A 39 14.20 2.57 -10.53
N GLU A 40 14.28 3.81 -11.02
CA GLU A 40 13.50 4.93 -10.50
C GLU A 40 12.00 4.75 -10.78
N ASP A 41 11.64 4.19 -11.93
CA ASP A 41 10.25 3.92 -12.30
C ASP A 41 9.63 2.85 -11.38
N ALA A 42 10.36 1.78 -11.07
CA ALA A 42 9.94 0.79 -10.08
C ALA A 42 9.80 1.40 -8.67
N ALA A 43 10.74 2.26 -8.26
CA ALA A 43 10.66 2.95 -6.97
C ALA A 43 9.42 3.84 -6.87
N HIS A 44 9.14 4.63 -7.91
CA HIS A 44 7.98 5.49 -7.98
C HIS A 44 6.67 4.68 -7.94
N ARG A 45 6.60 3.60 -8.72
CA ARG A 45 5.47 2.69 -8.75
C ARG A 45 5.19 2.07 -7.37
N PHE A 46 6.22 1.63 -6.65
CA PHE A 46 6.07 1.10 -5.30
C PHE A 46 5.49 2.13 -4.33
N VAL A 47 6.02 3.36 -4.32
CA VAL A 47 5.54 4.44 -3.46
C VAL A 47 4.09 4.81 -3.80
N LEU A 48 3.76 4.89 -5.08
CA LEU A 48 2.43 5.21 -5.55
C LEU A 48 1.42 4.13 -5.13
N ALA A 49 1.72 2.86 -5.39
CA ALA A 49 0.85 1.75 -4.97
C ALA A 49 0.65 1.71 -3.45
N THR A 50 1.72 1.94 -2.69
CA THR A 50 1.64 2.01 -1.22
C THR A 50 0.78 3.18 -0.76
N SER A 51 0.94 4.36 -1.36
CA SER A 51 0.15 5.55 -1.01
C SER A 51 -1.34 5.30 -1.22
N GLU A 52 -1.72 4.70 -2.35
CA GLU A 52 -3.12 4.39 -2.65
C GLU A 52 -3.68 3.32 -1.70
N ALA A 53 -2.90 2.29 -1.38
CA ALA A 53 -3.32 1.26 -0.42
C ALA A 53 -3.57 1.85 0.98
N VAL A 54 -2.70 2.74 1.44
CA VAL A 54 -2.84 3.41 2.75
C VAL A 54 -4.00 4.40 2.76
N THR A 55 -4.19 5.17 1.68
CA THR A 55 -5.38 6.04 1.53
C THR A 55 -6.65 5.21 1.61
N ASN A 56 -6.72 4.06 0.93
CA ASN A 56 -7.87 3.17 0.98
C ASN A 56 -8.11 2.63 2.40
N ALA A 57 -7.05 2.17 3.07
CA ALA A 57 -7.13 1.70 4.46
C ALA A 57 -7.67 2.78 5.41
N ILE A 58 -7.21 4.03 5.26
CA ILE A 58 -7.62 5.15 6.12
C ILE A 58 -9.05 5.60 5.79
N GLU A 59 -9.31 5.97 4.54
CA GLU A 59 -10.56 6.63 4.15
C GLU A 59 -11.72 5.65 3.98
N HIS A 60 -11.46 4.47 3.43
CA HIS A 60 -12.49 3.49 3.11
C HIS A 60 -12.59 2.39 4.17
N GLY A 61 -11.47 1.82 4.59
CA GLY A 61 -11.45 0.76 5.61
C GLY A 61 -11.84 1.29 7.00
N ASN A 62 -11.08 2.26 7.49
CA ASN A 62 -11.26 2.83 8.82
C ASN A 62 -12.20 4.03 8.89
N ALA A 63 -12.76 4.49 7.76
CA ALA A 63 -13.63 5.67 7.68
C ALA A 63 -13.02 6.93 8.33
N SER A 64 -11.70 7.09 8.24
CA SER A 64 -10.92 8.15 8.87
C SER A 64 -11.10 8.24 10.40
N ASN A 65 -11.41 7.13 11.06
CA ASN A 65 -11.55 7.07 12.52
C ASN A 65 -10.17 7.02 13.19
N PRO A 66 -9.73 8.07 13.91
CA PRO A 66 -8.40 8.12 14.54
C PRO A 66 -8.21 7.09 15.66
N ASP A 67 -9.29 6.52 16.21
CA ASP A 67 -9.21 5.46 17.23
C ASP A 67 -8.87 4.09 16.62
N LYS A 68 -8.92 3.98 15.28
CA LYS A 68 -8.51 2.78 14.54
C LYS A 68 -7.09 2.92 14.01
N GLN A 69 -6.46 1.79 13.77
CA GLN A 69 -5.07 1.67 13.37
C GLN A 69 -4.96 1.19 11.91
N VAL A 70 -3.88 1.60 11.26
CA VAL A 70 -3.41 1.06 9.99
C VAL A 70 -2.04 0.47 10.23
N THR A 71 -1.91 -0.83 9.97
CA THR A 71 -0.64 -1.54 9.98
C THR A 71 -0.07 -1.56 8.58
N THR A 72 1.20 -1.21 8.43
CA THR A 72 1.90 -1.28 7.15
C THR A 72 3.22 -2.00 7.32
N ALA A 73 3.54 -2.89 6.39
CA ALA A 73 4.85 -3.53 6.34
C ALA A 73 5.40 -3.62 4.92
N PHE A 74 6.70 -3.35 4.78
CA PHE A 74 7.47 -3.45 3.55
C PHE A 74 8.51 -4.55 3.67
N TYR A 75 8.64 -5.33 2.60
CA TYR A 75 9.48 -6.52 2.60
C TYR A 75 10.34 -6.59 1.35
N VAL A 76 11.60 -6.97 1.54
CA VAL A 76 12.47 -7.46 0.47
C VAL A 76 12.46 -8.98 0.56
N ARG A 77 11.78 -9.63 -0.39
CA ARG A 77 11.82 -11.10 -0.55
C ARG A 77 12.91 -11.47 -1.56
N SER A 78 13.17 -12.77 -1.68
CA SER A 78 14.16 -13.28 -2.64
C SER A 78 13.82 -12.98 -4.11
N ASP A 79 12.53 -12.82 -4.42
CA ASP A 79 11.98 -12.73 -5.78
C ASP A 79 11.15 -11.46 -6.03
N ARG A 80 10.77 -10.73 -4.97
CA ARG A 80 9.90 -9.56 -5.07
C ARG A 80 10.12 -8.56 -3.93
N VAL A 81 9.59 -7.36 -4.14
CA VAL A 81 9.40 -6.37 -3.08
C VAL A 81 7.90 -6.28 -2.81
N GLU A 82 7.51 -6.30 -1.54
CA GLU A 82 6.12 -6.46 -1.13
C GLU A 82 5.76 -5.37 -0.12
N ALA A 83 4.62 -4.71 -0.32
CA ALA A 83 4.00 -3.83 0.65
C ALA A 83 2.67 -4.46 1.09
N THR A 84 2.44 -4.48 2.40
CA THR A 84 1.19 -4.94 3.01
C THR A 84 0.60 -3.78 3.80
N VAL A 85 -0.70 -3.57 3.65
CA VAL A 85 -1.46 -2.55 4.38
C VAL A 85 -2.70 -3.23 4.93
N THR A 86 -2.94 -3.07 6.22
CA THR A 86 -4.05 -3.68 6.93
C THR A 86 -4.75 -2.61 7.75
N ASP A 87 -6.06 -2.46 7.53
CA ASP A 87 -6.95 -1.64 8.34
C ASP A 87 -7.83 -2.50 9.28
N GLU A 88 -8.62 -1.83 10.12
CA GLU A 88 -9.57 -2.43 11.06
C GLU A 88 -11.03 -2.18 10.60
N GLY A 89 -11.22 -2.00 9.29
CA GLY A 89 -12.53 -1.88 8.64
C GLY A 89 -13.28 -3.21 8.58
N GLU A 90 -14.52 -3.15 8.10
CA GLU A 90 -15.35 -4.34 7.88
C GLU A 90 -14.92 -5.15 6.65
N GLY A 91 -13.81 -4.76 6.01
CA GLY A 91 -13.39 -5.24 4.70
C GLY A 91 -14.26 -4.67 3.57
N PHE A 92 -13.93 -5.01 2.34
CA PHE A 92 -14.77 -4.75 1.18
C PHE A 92 -14.77 -6.00 0.28
N ASP A 93 -15.85 -6.22 -0.47
CA ASP A 93 -15.84 -7.25 -1.50
C ASP A 93 -14.99 -6.75 -2.68
N PRO A 94 -13.87 -7.41 -3.03
CA PRO A 94 -13.08 -7.03 -4.19
C PRO A 94 -13.87 -7.11 -5.51
N ALA A 95 -14.97 -7.88 -5.55
CA ALA A 95 -15.89 -7.95 -6.68
C ALA A 95 -16.84 -6.74 -6.76
N ASP A 96 -17.09 -6.04 -5.65
CA ASP A 96 -17.83 -4.77 -5.61
C ASP A 96 -16.93 -3.57 -5.94
N VAL A 97 -15.61 -3.77 -5.98
CA VAL A 97 -14.69 -2.81 -6.59
C VAL A 97 -14.87 -2.87 -8.10
N ASP A 98 -15.76 -2.00 -8.55
CA ASP A 98 -16.06 -1.70 -9.95
C ASP A 98 -14.79 -1.75 -10.83
N ASP A 99 -14.84 -2.53 -11.93
CA ASP A 99 -13.69 -2.79 -12.81
C ASP A 99 -12.89 -1.49 -13.07
N PRO A 100 -11.66 -1.39 -12.53
CA PRO A 100 -10.89 -0.16 -12.57
C PRO A 100 -10.52 0.24 -13.99
N LEU A 101 -10.52 -0.70 -14.94
CA LEU A 101 -10.15 -0.51 -16.35
C LEU A 101 -11.32 -0.02 -17.22
N LYS A 102 -12.56 0.08 -16.69
CA LYS A 102 -13.70 0.61 -17.46
C LYS A 102 -13.55 2.12 -17.72
N GLU A 103 -13.65 2.51 -18.99
CA GLU A 103 -13.55 3.90 -19.45
C GLU A 103 -14.51 4.87 -18.72
N SER A 104 -15.66 4.38 -18.25
CA SER A 104 -16.63 5.16 -17.47
C SER A 104 -16.16 5.57 -16.06
N HIS A 105 -15.10 4.96 -15.53
CA HIS A 105 -14.51 5.26 -14.23
C HIS A 105 -13.28 6.16 -14.30
N LEU A 106 -12.70 6.35 -15.51
CA LEU A 106 -11.57 7.25 -15.76
C LEU A 106 -11.90 8.72 -15.52
N THR A 107 -13.18 9.10 -15.46
CA THR A 107 -13.67 10.47 -15.28
C THR A 107 -14.14 10.78 -13.85
N ARG A 108 -14.14 9.78 -12.94
CA ARG A 108 -14.47 9.99 -11.51
C ARG A 108 -13.20 10.41 -10.76
N THR A 109 -13.29 11.49 -9.99
CA THR A 109 -12.19 11.99 -9.15
C THR A 109 -11.88 11.09 -7.95
N HIS A 110 -12.83 10.24 -7.54
CA HIS A 110 -12.70 9.26 -6.47
C HIS A 110 -12.89 7.85 -7.06
N GLY A 111 -12.06 6.88 -6.65
CA GLY A 111 -12.09 5.49 -7.16
C GLY A 111 -10.98 5.10 -8.14
N ARG A 112 -9.96 5.93 -8.34
CA ARG A 112 -8.79 5.59 -9.18
C ARG A 112 -7.71 4.78 -8.44
N GLY A 113 -7.76 4.71 -7.10
CA GLY A 113 -6.69 4.10 -6.31
C GLY A 113 -6.44 2.63 -6.66
N VAL A 114 -7.50 1.85 -6.89
CA VAL A 114 -7.37 0.45 -7.30
C VAL A 114 -6.81 0.31 -8.71
N TYR A 115 -7.24 1.15 -9.66
CA TYR A 115 -6.63 1.21 -11.00
C TYR A 115 -5.14 1.55 -10.94
N ILE A 116 -4.77 2.54 -10.13
CA ILE A 116 -3.40 2.99 -9.98
C ILE A 116 -2.54 1.88 -9.37
N MET A 117 -3.03 1.19 -8.33
CA MET A 117 -2.33 0.05 -7.74
C MET A 117 -2.09 -1.07 -8.77
N HIS A 118 -3.10 -1.41 -9.61
CA HIS A 118 -2.94 -2.43 -10.65
C HIS A 118 -2.01 -2.02 -11.80
N GLN A 119 -1.87 -0.72 -12.09
CA GLN A 119 -0.92 -0.24 -13.11
C GLN A 119 0.51 -0.10 -12.54
N ALA A 120 0.62 0.16 -11.23
CA ALA A 120 1.89 0.39 -10.57
C ALA A 120 2.55 -0.91 -10.08
N ALA A 121 1.78 -1.86 -9.55
CA ALA A 121 2.30 -3.11 -9.01
C ALA A 121 2.15 -4.27 -10.00
N ASP A 122 3.14 -5.16 -10.02
CA ASP A 122 3.08 -6.39 -10.83
C ASP A 122 2.00 -7.35 -10.34
N GLN A 123 1.68 -7.30 -9.04
CA GLN A 123 0.60 -8.07 -8.43
C GLN A 123 -0.03 -7.27 -7.28
N VAL A 124 -1.36 -7.30 -7.20
CA VAL A 124 -2.14 -6.75 -6.08
C VAL A 124 -3.09 -7.84 -5.59
N THR A 125 -3.06 -8.10 -4.29
CA THR A 125 -3.96 -9.06 -3.63
C THR A 125 -4.77 -8.32 -2.58
N TYR A 126 -6.08 -8.59 -2.55
CA TYR A 126 -6.98 -8.11 -1.51
C TYR A 126 -7.44 -9.30 -0.68
N GLU A 127 -7.35 -9.19 0.64
CA GLU A 127 -7.81 -10.21 1.56
C GLU A 127 -8.94 -9.61 2.41
N ALA A 128 -10.16 -10.11 2.20
CA ALA A 128 -11.38 -9.55 2.80
C ALA A 128 -11.78 -10.20 4.14
N GLU A 129 -10.96 -11.08 4.71
CA GLU A 129 -11.23 -11.65 6.03
C GLU A 129 -9.97 -11.60 6.88
N GLY A 130 -10.13 -11.02 8.08
CA GLY A 130 -9.13 -11.06 9.13
C GLY A 130 -8.65 -12.49 9.36
N CYS A 131 -7.34 -12.61 9.53
CA CYS A 131 -6.64 -13.79 10.01
C CYS A 131 -7.52 -14.62 10.96
N ARG A 132 -8.11 -15.71 10.45
CA ARG A 132 -8.62 -16.78 11.28
C ARG A 132 -7.46 -17.74 11.49
N ASP A 133 -6.72 -17.50 12.57
CA ASP A 133 -6.05 -18.58 13.31
C ASP A 133 -6.95 -19.03 14.46
#